data_AF-A0A022WFA6-F1
#
_entry.id   AF-A0A022WFA6-F1
#
_cell.length_a   1.000
_cell.length_b   1.000
_cell.length_c   1.000
_cell.angle_alpha   90.00
_cell.angle_beta   90.00
_cell.angle_gamma   90.00
#
_symmetry.space_group_name_H-M   'P 1'
#
loop_
_entity.id
_entity.type
_entity.pdbx_description
1 polymer ?
#
loop_
_entity_poly.entity_id
_entity_poly.type
_entity_poly.pdbx_seq_one_letter_code
_entity_poly.pdbx_strand_id
1 'polypeptide(L)'
;MSRNLNGTAGPSMAALCIIKGLRTPIDLVSISHGQRRTISFLSQAFGIVADSDLGTDNLRWMGPARFTIGFLIRLFGNTVYPCDVALKVEIDDKKRIKEHYHAVVQNKSNAEPREEIPESGGLPPLKYGLATDPIPDDWMRISHDKLGNFYSGNMAFMSQDANFFPASLPNDGFLDVIMIRGDISRLTAVQMLGSLEDGELFDLPDVHALKISAFRITPRNPEDGYISIDGEQIPYEPFQAEVHKGLGTVISRSGFKYETGKGS
;
A
#
# COMPACT_ATOMS: atom_id res chain seq x y z
N MET A 1 -8.14 -7.16 5.43
CA MET A 1 -7.29 -7.80 6.46
C MET A 1 -7.46 -9.33 6.56
N SER A 2 -8.64 -9.90 6.85
CA SER A 2 -8.78 -11.38 7.02
C SER A 2 -8.29 -12.20 5.84
N ARG A 3 -8.51 -11.75 4.60
CA ARG A 3 -7.98 -12.41 3.40
C ARG A 3 -6.45 -12.54 3.45
N ASN A 4 -5.73 -11.46 3.78
CA ASN A 4 -4.26 -11.47 3.90
C ASN A 4 -3.75 -12.33 5.06
N LEU A 5 -4.41 -12.32 6.22
CA LEU A 5 -3.88 -13.00 7.41
C LEU A 5 -4.31 -14.46 7.53
N ASN A 6 -5.51 -14.78 7.08
CA ASN A 6 -6.16 -16.07 7.28
C ASN A 6 -6.40 -16.83 5.95
N GLY A 7 -6.24 -16.17 4.81
CA GLY A 7 -6.55 -16.73 3.49
C GLY A 7 -8.05 -16.82 3.19
N THR A 8 -8.91 -16.27 4.05
CA THR A 8 -10.37 -16.43 3.96
C THR A 8 -11.13 -15.17 4.35
N ALA A 9 -12.27 -14.96 3.70
CA ALA A 9 -13.28 -13.97 4.09
C ALA A 9 -14.38 -14.58 4.98
N GLY A 10 -14.43 -15.91 5.13
CA GLY A 10 -15.45 -16.61 5.90
C GLY A 10 -15.23 -16.46 7.41
N PRO A 11 -16.21 -15.99 8.19
CA PRO A 11 -16.03 -15.71 9.61
C PRO A 11 -15.73 -16.96 10.45
N SER A 12 -16.31 -18.11 10.11
CA SER A 12 -16.06 -19.39 10.82
C SER A 12 -14.61 -19.84 10.67
N MET A 13 -14.09 -19.81 9.45
CA MET A 13 -12.70 -20.15 9.17
C MET A 13 -11.73 -19.11 9.74
N ALA A 14 -12.07 -17.82 9.66
CA ALA A 14 -11.28 -16.76 10.29
C ALA A 14 -11.19 -16.94 11.82
N ALA A 15 -12.29 -17.30 12.48
CA ALA A 15 -12.28 -17.58 13.92
C ALA A 15 -11.36 -18.76 14.27
N LEU A 16 -11.41 -19.85 13.49
CA LEU A 16 -10.49 -20.97 13.67
C LEU A 16 -9.02 -20.56 13.46
N CYS A 17 -8.73 -19.76 12.43
CA CYS A 17 -7.40 -19.21 12.18
C CYS A 17 -6.92 -18.30 13.30
N ILE A 18 -7.80 -17.53 13.95
CA ILE A 18 -7.44 -16.72 15.12
C ILE A 18 -7.10 -17.62 16.32
N ILE A 19 -7.89 -18.66 16.58
CA ILE A 19 -7.65 -19.58 17.71
C ILE A 19 -6.33 -20.34 17.55
N LYS A 20 -5.98 -20.74 16.32
CA LYS A 20 -4.77 -21.53 16.01
C LYS A 20 -3.61 -20.72 15.46
N GLY A 21 -3.81 -19.43 15.27
CA GLY A 21 -2.88 -18.58 14.54
C GLY A 21 -1.62 -18.28 15.33
N LEU A 22 -0.63 -17.83 14.57
CA LEU A 22 0.68 -17.45 15.07
C LEU A 22 0.74 -15.93 15.22
N ARG A 23 1.38 -15.48 16.30
CA ARG A 23 1.71 -14.06 16.45
C ARG A 23 2.61 -13.65 15.30
N THR A 24 2.19 -12.61 14.60
CA THR A 24 2.86 -12.10 13.41
C THR A 24 3.16 -10.63 13.64
N PRO A 25 4.43 -10.22 13.74
CA PRO A 25 4.76 -8.80 13.74
C PRO A 25 4.32 -8.21 12.41
N ILE A 26 3.81 -6.98 12.45
CA ILE A 26 3.48 -6.22 11.25
C ILE A 26 4.13 -4.85 11.28
N ASP A 27 4.52 -4.36 10.12
CA ASP A 27 4.95 -2.99 9.93
C ASP A 27 3.76 -2.05 10.10
N LEU A 28 4.01 -0.88 10.67
CA LEU A 28 3.01 0.19 10.77
C LEU A 28 3.59 1.47 10.21
N VAL A 29 2.74 2.29 9.61
CA VAL A 29 3.16 3.50 8.91
C VAL A 29 2.76 4.70 9.75
N SER A 30 3.71 5.55 10.10
CA SER A 30 3.38 6.87 10.62
C SER A 30 3.06 7.80 9.47
N ILE A 31 1.86 8.37 9.50
CA ILE A 31 1.43 9.41 8.57
C ILE A 31 1.52 10.75 9.30
N SER A 32 2.33 11.64 8.75
CA SER A 32 2.42 13.03 9.19
C SER A 32 1.71 13.94 8.20
N HIS A 33 0.91 14.84 8.75
CA HIS A 33 0.09 15.78 7.99
C HIS A 33 0.01 17.08 8.80
N GLY A 34 0.65 18.12 8.28
CA GLY A 34 0.99 19.31 9.07
C GLY A 34 1.84 18.94 10.30
N GLN A 35 1.30 19.15 11.50
CA GLN A 35 1.91 18.80 12.78
C GLN A 35 1.29 17.55 13.43
N ARG A 36 0.30 16.93 12.79
CA ARG A 36 -0.37 15.74 13.32
C ARG A 36 0.34 14.49 12.83
N ARG A 37 0.46 13.50 13.72
CA ARG A 37 0.93 12.15 13.41
C ARG A 37 -0.17 11.15 13.71
N THR A 38 -0.54 10.36 12.72
CA THR A 38 -1.44 9.21 12.84
C THR A 38 -0.72 7.94 12.42
N ILE A 39 -1.32 6.79 12.72
CA ILE A 39 -0.80 5.48 12.29
C ILE A 39 -1.75 4.90 11.25
N SER A 40 -1.17 4.37 10.18
CA SER A 40 -1.84 3.60 9.15
C SER A 40 -1.28 2.18 9.11
N PHE A 41 -2.15 1.20 8.88
CA PHE A 41 -1.79 -0.22 8.87
C PHE A 41 -2.12 -0.94 7.57
N LEU A 42 -2.86 -0.30 6.65
CA LEU A 42 -3.36 -0.94 5.44
C LEU A 42 -2.82 -0.29 4.16
N SER A 43 -3.15 0.97 3.89
CA SER A 43 -2.88 1.59 2.58
C SER A 43 -2.92 3.12 2.59
N GLN A 44 -2.21 3.75 1.66
CA GLN A 44 -2.33 5.18 1.37
C GLN A 44 -2.52 5.37 -0.13
N ALA A 45 -3.58 6.08 -0.51
CA ALA A 45 -3.95 6.32 -1.90
C ALA A 45 -3.96 7.80 -2.24
N PHE A 46 -3.45 8.12 -3.42
CA PHE A 46 -3.50 9.43 -4.05
C PHE A 46 -3.82 9.29 -5.54
N GLY A 47 -4.78 10.08 -6.03
CA GLY A 47 -5.25 10.00 -7.41
C GLY A 47 -6.47 9.08 -7.55
N ILE A 48 -6.55 8.37 -8.68
CA ILE A 48 -7.75 7.63 -9.07
C ILE A 48 -8.27 6.70 -7.96
N VAL A 49 -7.40 5.98 -7.24
CA VAL A 49 -7.84 5.05 -6.18
C VAL A 49 -8.47 5.81 -5.01
N ALA A 50 -7.89 6.93 -4.56
CA ALA A 50 -8.46 7.73 -3.47
C ALA A 50 -9.83 8.31 -3.86
N ASP A 51 -9.94 8.82 -5.07
CA ASP A 51 -11.19 9.31 -5.62
C ASP A 51 -12.23 8.20 -5.80
N SER A 52 -11.79 6.97 -6.04
CA SER A 52 -12.68 5.81 -6.16
C SER A 52 -13.14 5.33 -4.79
N ASP A 53 -12.25 5.31 -3.81
CA ASP A 53 -12.57 4.92 -2.44
C ASP A 53 -13.63 5.83 -1.83
N LEU A 54 -13.41 7.14 -1.95
CA LEU A 54 -14.21 8.17 -1.29
C LEU A 54 -15.34 8.72 -2.19
N GLY A 55 -15.09 8.82 -3.50
CA GLY A 55 -16.06 9.35 -4.46
C GLY A 55 -17.11 8.34 -4.93
N THR A 56 -16.95 7.04 -4.65
CA THR A 56 -17.96 5.99 -4.94
C THR A 56 -18.75 5.54 -3.72
N ASP A 57 -18.74 6.32 -2.63
CA ASP A 57 -19.43 5.97 -1.40
C ASP A 57 -20.95 5.81 -1.57
N ASN A 58 -21.52 6.51 -2.55
CA ASN A 58 -22.90 6.35 -3.02
C ASN A 58 -23.17 5.00 -3.74
N LEU A 59 -22.11 4.28 -4.17
CA LEU A 59 -22.17 2.98 -4.85
C LEU A 59 -21.87 1.80 -3.92
N ARG A 60 -21.90 1.99 -2.59
CA ARG A 60 -21.66 0.92 -1.60
C ARG A 60 -22.49 -0.35 -1.85
N TRP A 61 -23.67 -0.22 -2.44
CA TRP A 61 -24.56 -1.35 -2.78
C TRP A 61 -23.91 -2.37 -3.75
N MET A 62 -22.89 -1.97 -4.52
CA MET A 62 -22.21 -2.83 -5.50
C MET A 62 -21.10 -3.70 -4.88
N GLY A 63 -20.83 -3.56 -3.59
CA GLY A 63 -19.75 -4.28 -2.93
C GLY A 63 -18.37 -3.92 -3.52
N PRO A 64 -17.41 -4.87 -3.60
CA PRO A 64 -16.05 -4.63 -4.08
C PRO A 64 -15.98 -4.10 -5.53
N ALA A 65 -16.97 -4.39 -6.37
CA ALA A 65 -16.99 -3.99 -7.78
C ALA A 65 -17.00 -2.46 -7.97
N ARG A 66 -17.45 -1.68 -6.98
CA ARG A 66 -17.47 -0.20 -7.05
C ARG A 66 -16.08 0.40 -7.21
N PHE A 67 -15.07 -0.20 -6.57
CA PHE A 67 -13.69 0.29 -6.63
C PHE A 67 -13.11 0.07 -8.02
N THR A 68 -13.33 -1.12 -8.59
CA THR A 68 -12.96 -1.48 -9.96
C THR A 68 -13.62 -0.53 -10.96
N ILE A 69 -14.92 -0.30 -10.85
CA ILE A 69 -15.66 0.59 -11.76
C ILE A 69 -15.21 2.05 -11.61
N GLY A 70 -15.05 2.55 -10.38
CA GLY A 70 -14.59 3.91 -10.11
C GLY A 70 -13.19 4.16 -10.65
N PHE A 71 -12.28 3.21 -10.44
CA PHE A 71 -10.90 3.27 -10.91
C PHE A 71 -10.88 3.35 -12.44
N LEU A 72 -11.66 2.50 -13.10
CA LEU A 72 -11.68 2.43 -14.55
C LEU A 72 -12.35 3.62 -15.22
N ILE A 73 -13.49 4.12 -14.71
CA ILE A 73 -14.17 5.30 -15.29
C ILE A 73 -13.19 6.48 -15.37
N ARG A 74 -12.41 6.68 -14.31
CA ARG A 74 -11.40 7.76 -14.27
C ARG A 74 -10.17 7.45 -15.12
N LEU A 75 -9.77 6.18 -15.20
CA LEU A 75 -8.69 5.75 -16.09
C LEU A 75 -9.07 5.96 -17.56
N PHE A 76 -10.31 5.70 -17.97
CA PHE A 76 -10.84 6.00 -19.31
C PHE A 76 -11.00 7.50 -19.57
N GLY A 77 -11.23 8.27 -18.50
CA GLY A 77 -11.30 9.73 -18.52
C GLY A 77 -9.94 10.42 -18.64
N ASN A 78 -8.82 9.68 -18.58
CA ASN A 78 -7.46 10.21 -18.51
C ASN A 78 -7.30 11.25 -17.39
N THR A 79 -7.94 11.01 -16.24
CA THR A 79 -7.82 11.91 -15.10
C THR A 79 -6.37 11.90 -14.59
N VAL A 80 -5.81 13.10 -14.41
CA VAL A 80 -4.43 13.30 -13.97
C VAL A 80 -4.39 14.13 -12.69
N TYR A 81 -3.40 13.85 -11.85
CA TYR A 81 -3.22 14.45 -10.54
C TYR A 81 -1.80 15.00 -10.44
N PRO A 82 -1.56 16.26 -10.83
CA PRO A 82 -0.25 16.88 -10.73
C PRO A 82 0.24 16.94 -9.29
N CYS A 83 1.40 16.35 -9.03
CA CYS A 83 2.02 16.35 -7.70
C CYS A 83 3.55 16.20 -7.80
N ASP A 84 4.21 16.45 -6.68
CA ASP A 84 5.61 16.10 -6.49
C ASP A 84 5.68 14.96 -5.47
N VAL A 85 6.44 13.93 -5.81
CA VAL A 85 6.60 12.71 -5.02
C VAL A 85 8.07 12.58 -4.63
N ALA A 86 8.33 12.45 -3.33
CA ALA A 86 9.67 12.16 -2.81
C ALA A 86 9.66 10.80 -2.10
N LEU A 87 10.63 9.93 -2.41
CA LEU A 87 10.63 8.52 -2.02
C LEU A 87 12.00 8.12 -1.47
N LYS A 88 12.01 7.45 -0.31
CA LYS A 88 13.16 6.67 0.13
C LYS A 88 13.05 5.26 -0.45
N VAL A 89 13.60 5.07 -1.64
CA VAL A 89 13.52 3.81 -2.39
C VAL A 89 14.56 2.81 -1.90
N GLU A 90 14.11 1.58 -1.63
CA GLU A 90 14.96 0.46 -1.19
C GLU A 90 15.10 -0.59 -2.31
N ILE A 91 14.02 -0.85 -3.05
CA ILE A 91 14.02 -1.72 -4.23
C ILE A 91 13.17 -1.07 -5.34
N ASP A 92 13.76 -0.89 -6.51
CA ASP A 92 13.20 -0.17 -7.65
C ASP A 92 12.89 -1.04 -8.88
N ASP A 93 13.00 -2.36 -8.73
CA ASP A 93 12.82 -3.33 -9.82
C ASP A 93 11.90 -4.48 -9.38
N LYS A 94 10.93 -4.80 -10.25
CA LYS A 94 9.92 -5.84 -9.99
C LYS A 94 10.53 -7.23 -9.77
N LYS A 95 11.58 -7.56 -10.51
CA LYS A 95 12.24 -8.85 -10.38
C LYS A 95 12.97 -8.94 -9.04
N ARG A 96 13.69 -7.90 -8.65
CA ARG A 96 14.34 -7.79 -7.33
C ARG A 96 13.33 -7.80 -6.18
N ILE A 97 12.15 -7.19 -6.35
CA ILE A 97 11.05 -7.27 -5.38
C ILE A 97 10.61 -8.74 -5.18
N LYS A 98 10.39 -9.48 -6.27
CA LYS A 98 10.04 -10.90 -6.22
C LYS A 98 11.17 -11.75 -5.60
N GLU A 99 12.42 -11.51 -6.00
CA GLU A 99 13.61 -12.18 -5.45
C GLU A 99 13.74 -11.95 -3.93
N HIS A 100 13.54 -10.71 -3.47
CA HIS A 100 13.50 -10.37 -2.04
C HIS A 100 12.40 -11.15 -1.30
N TYR A 101 11.19 -11.15 -1.83
CA TYR A 101 10.07 -11.92 -1.26
C TYR A 101 10.42 -13.41 -1.14
N HIS A 102 10.91 -14.03 -2.23
CA HIS A 102 11.29 -15.44 -2.21
C HIS A 102 12.40 -15.74 -1.21
N ALA A 103 13.42 -14.88 -1.11
CA ALA A 103 14.51 -15.03 -0.15
C ALA A 103 13.98 -15.00 1.30
N VAL A 104 13.09 -14.07 1.65
CA VAL A 104 12.49 -14.00 2.99
C VAL A 104 11.62 -15.22 3.28
N VAL A 105 10.78 -15.63 2.32
CA VAL A 105 9.89 -16.79 2.48
C VAL A 105 10.66 -18.11 2.61
N GLN A 106 11.78 -18.26 1.89
CA GLN A 106 12.65 -19.44 2.00
C GLN A 106 13.43 -19.47 3.31
N ASN A 107 13.96 -18.33 3.76
CA ASN A 107 14.76 -18.23 4.98
C ASN A 107 13.93 -18.34 6.26
N LYS A 108 12.70 -17.81 6.30
CA LYS A 108 11.84 -17.82 7.50
C LYS A 108 11.10 -19.14 7.77
N SER A 109 11.64 -20.26 7.29
CA SER A 109 11.47 -21.55 7.98
C SER A 109 12.14 -21.56 9.36
N ASN A 110 13.06 -20.62 9.63
CA ASN A 110 13.66 -20.37 10.95
C ASN A 110 13.31 -18.96 11.44
N ALA A 111 12.62 -18.86 12.58
CA ALA A 111 12.15 -17.59 13.15
C ALA A 111 13.32 -16.71 13.61
N GLU A 112 13.46 -15.51 13.04
CA GLU A 112 14.39 -14.51 13.59
C GLU A 112 13.86 -13.93 14.92
N PRO A 113 14.74 -13.66 15.90
CA PRO A 113 14.37 -13.01 17.15
C PRO A 113 13.77 -11.62 16.90
N ARG A 114 12.81 -11.27 17.75
CA ARG A 114 12.16 -9.95 17.79
C ARG A 114 13.21 -8.86 18.07
N GLU A 115 13.19 -7.76 17.33
CA GLU A 115 13.82 -6.51 17.80
C GLU A 115 13.02 -6.02 19.02
N GLU A 116 13.70 -5.87 20.17
CA GLU A 116 13.06 -5.45 21.42
C GLU A 116 12.29 -4.15 21.19
N ILE A 117 10.99 -4.15 21.53
CA ILE A 117 10.21 -2.91 21.51
C ILE A 117 10.82 -2.00 22.58
N PRO A 118 11.23 -0.76 22.23
CA PRO A 118 11.76 0.17 23.21
C PRO A 118 10.79 0.31 24.39
N GLU A 119 11.31 0.24 25.63
CA GLU A 119 10.51 0.38 26.85
C GLU A 119 9.81 1.75 27.00
N SER A 120 10.07 2.69 26.08
CA SER A 120 9.37 3.97 26.04
C SER A 120 7.91 3.76 25.65
N GLY A 121 6.97 4.07 26.55
CA GLY A 121 5.52 3.92 26.36
C GLY A 121 4.87 4.80 25.28
N GLY A 122 5.60 5.17 24.21
CA GLY A 122 5.12 5.98 23.09
C GLY A 122 5.57 5.42 21.73
N LEU A 123 5.11 6.04 20.64
CA LEU A 123 5.54 5.68 19.29
C LEU A 123 7.03 5.96 19.08
N PRO A 124 7.75 5.15 18.28
CA PRO A 124 9.13 5.44 17.91
C PRO A 124 9.27 6.85 17.32
N PRO A 125 10.39 7.56 17.55
CA PRO A 125 10.62 8.85 16.90
C PRO A 125 10.65 8.70 15.36
N LEU A 126 10.26 9.76 14.64
CA LEU A 126 10.32 9.79 13.18
C LEU A 126 11.77 10.00 12.74
N LYS A 127 12.30 9.10 11.91
CA LYS A 127 13.64 9.19 11.31
C LYS A 127 13.72 10.33 10.30
N TYR A 128 12.63 10.61 9.58
CA TYR A 128 12.61 11.56 8.47
C TYR A 128 11.81 12.84 8.76
N GLY A 129 11.46 13.08 10.03
CA GLY A 129 10.67 14.25 10.43
C GLY A 129 9.21 14.20 9.99
N LEU A 130 8.57 15.36 9.99
CA LEU A 130 7.19 15.59 9.58
C LEU A 130 7.11 16.04 8.11
N ALA A 131 5.90 16.02 7.55
CA ALA A 131 5.61 16.55 6.21
C ALA A 131 6.00 18.04 6.04
N THR A 132 6.12 18.79 7.14
CA THR A 132 6.52 20.21 7.15
C THR A 132 8.02 20.44 7.22
N ASP A 133 8.81 19.40 7.55
CA ASP A 133 10.27 19.48 7.60
C ASP A 133 10.87 19.40 6.19
N PRO A 134 12.12 19.83 5.96
CA PRO A 134 12.79 19.65 4.68
C PRO A 134 12.85 18.17 4.25
N ILE A 135 12.64 17.92 2.95
CA ILE A 135 12.81 16.56 2.40
C ILE A 135 14.30 16.19 2.46
N PRO A 136 14.66 15.01 2.99
CA PRO A 136 16.06 14.56 2.98
C PRO A 136 16.68 14.53 1.57
N ASP A 137 17.99 14.75 1.48
CA ASP A 137 18.69 14.85 0.19
C ASP A 137 18.90 13.50 -0.50
N ASP A 138 18.88 12.40 0.25
CA ASP A 138 19.03 11.04 -0.25
C ASP A 138 17.72 10.43 -0.78
N TRP A 139 16.63 11.20 -0.80
CA TRP A 139 15.35 10.77 -1.35
C TRP A 139 15.28 11.03 -2.85
N MET A 140 14.75 10.05 -3.59
CA MET A 140 14.40 10.22 -4.99
C MET A 140 13.23 11.22 -5.10
N ARG A 141 13.38 12.27 -5.91
CA ARG A 141 12.34 13.28 -6.12
C ARG A 141 11.86 13.22 -7.56
N ILE A 142 10.55 13.08 -7.74
CA ILE A 142 9.91 12.96 -9.04
C ILE A 142 8.77 13.97 -9.11
N SER A 143 8.83 14.85 -10.12
CA SER A 143 7.72 15.76 -10.42
C SER A 143 6.81 15.09 -11.44
N HIS A 144 5.56 14.83 -11.05
CA HIS A 144 4.58 14.17 -11.90
C HIS A 144 3.51 15.15 -12.38
N ASP A 145 3.54 15.52 -13.66
CA ASP A 145 2.48 16.36 -14.25
C ASP A 145 1.22 15.57 -14.60
N LYS A 146 1.37 14.26 -14.79
CA LYS A 146 0.32 13.35 -15.29
C LYS A 146 0.24 12.06 -14.49
N LEU A 147 0.42 12.11 -13.17
CA LEU A 147 0.19 10.94 -12.33
C LEU A 147 -1.29 10.55 -12.44
N GLY A 148 -1.59 9.28 -12.69
CA GLY A 148 -2.96 8.78 -12.62
C GLY A 148 -3.25 8.24 -11.23
N ASN A 149 -2.33 7.42 -10.73
CA ASN A 149 -2.48 6.78 -9.44
C ASN A 149 -1.13 6.63 -8.73
N PHE A 150 -1.10 6.93 -7.44
CA PHE A 150 -0.11 6.46 -6.49
C PHE A 150 -0.84 5.68 -5.41
N TYR A 151 -0.47 4.42 -5.24
CA TYR A 151 -1.08 3.57 -4.23
C TYR A 151 0.00 2.80 -3.49
N SER A 152 0.07 3.01 -2.18
CA SER A 152 0.93 2.25 -1.29
C SER A 152 0.10 1.34 -0.41
N GLY A 153 0.61 0.14 -0.19
CA GLY A 153 -0.02 -0.89 0.62
C GLY A 153 0.99 -1.58 1.52
N ASN A 154 0.51 -1.92 2.72
CA ASN A 154 1.24 -2.72 3.69
C ASN A 154 0.89 -4.20 3.60
N MET A 155 -0.10 -4.57 2.76
CA MET A 155 -0.57 -5.94 2.58
C MET A 155 -0.73 -6.28 1.10
N ALA A 156 -0.78 -7.57 0.77
CA ALA A 156 -0.93 -8.01 -0.62
C ALA A 156 -2.30 -7.66 -1.24
N PHE A 157 -3.37 -8.06 -0.55
CA PHE A 157 -4.75 -7.84 -0.98
C PHE A 157 -5.33 -6.56 -0.38
N MET A 158 -5.84 -5.68 -1.24
CA MET A 158 -6.51 -4.43 -0.84
C MET A 158 -8.04 -4.58 -0.80
N SER A 159 -8.58 -5.56 -1.53
CA SER A 159 -9.96 -6.04 -1.40
C SER A 159 -9.97 -7.58 -1.42
N GLN A 160 -11.13 -8.24 -1.36
CA GLN A 160 -11.20 -9.71 -1.36
C GLN A 160 -10.56 -10.33 -2.62
N ASP A 161 -10.69 -9.65 -3.76
CA ASP A 161 -10.32 -10.15 -5.08
C ASP A 161 -9.24 -9.31 -5.77
N ALA A 162 -8.71 -8.28 -5.10
CA ALA A 162 -7.71 -7.38 -5.67
C ALA A 162 -6.34 -7.53 -4.98
N ASN A 163 -5.48 -8.38 -5.55
CA ASN A 163 -4.09 -8.52 -5.15
C ASN A 163 -3.22 -7.49 -5.88
N PHE A 164 -2.96 -6.36 -5.25
CA PHE A 164 -2.12 -5.32 -5.82
C PHE A 164 -0.64 -5.60 -5.59
N PHE A 165 -0.29 -6.20 -4.45
CA PHE A 165 1.09 -6.32 -4.01
C PHE A 165 1.45 -7.79 -3.72
N PRO A 166 1.60 -8.66 -4.74
CA PRO A 166 1.77 -10.10 -4.56
C PRO A 166 3.05 -10.49 -3.80
N ALA A 167 4.02 -9.58 -3.72
CA ALA A 167 5.30 -9.75 -3.05
C ALA A 167 5.42 -8.96 -1.72
N SER A 168 4.30 -8.50 -1.15
CA SER A 168 4.29 -7.87 0.17
C SER A 168 4.63 -8.86 1.27
N LEU A 169 5.37 -8.36 2.27
CA LEU A 169 5.70 -9.08 3.48
C LEU A 169 5.17 -8.29 4.67
N PRO A 170 4.78 -8.96 5.77
CA PRO A 170 4.24 -8.26 6.93
C PRO A 170 5.31 -7.48 7.72
N ASN A 171 6.58 -7.88 7.65
CA ASN A 171 7.63 -7.38 8.53
C ASN A 171 9.00 -7.38 7.84
N ASP A 172 9.08 -6.73 6.68
CA ASP A 172 10.34 -6.48 5.96
C ASP A 172 10.87 -5.05 6.17
N GLY A 173 10.09 -4.18 6.77
CA GLY A 173 10.40 -2.76 7.01
C GLY A 173 10.08 -1.88 5.81
N PHE A 174 9.29 -2.36 4.85
CA PHE A 174 9.01 -1.67 3.60
C PHE A 174 7.51 -1.48 3.36
N LEU A 175 7.18 -0.45 2.57
CA LEU A 175 5.89 -0.31 1.91
C LEU A 175 6.04 -0.66 0.44
N ASP A 176 5.05 -1.38 -0.07
CA ASP A 176 4.92 -1.64 -1.50
C ASP A 176 4.12 -0.50 -2.14
N VAL A 177 4.64 0.05 -3.23
CA VAL A 177 4.05 1.17 -3.98
C VAL A 177 3.83 0.74 -5.41
N ILE A 178 2.66 1.10 -5.94
CA ILE A 178 2.36 1.06 -7.37
C ILE A 178 2.02 2.48 -7.83
N MET A 179 2.70 2.92 -8.89
CA MET A 179 2.39 4.15 -9.60
C MET A 179 1.96 3.83 -11.04
N ILE A 180 0.92 4.51 -11.50
CA ILE A 180 0.38 4.40 -12.86
C ILE A 180 0.20 5.81 -13.41
N ARG A 181 0.57 6.03 -14.67
CA ARG A 181 0.37 7.30 -15.36
C ARG A 181 -1.09 7.49 -15.74
N GLY A 182 -1.59 8.72 -15.70
CA GLY A 182 -2.96 9.05 -16.09
C GLY A 182 -3.16 9.18 -17.59
N ASP A 183 -2.08 9.15 -18.38
CA ASP A 183 -2.11 9.26 -19.85
C ASP A 183 -1.85 7.94 -20.59
N ILE A 184 -2.12 6.81 -19.94
CA ILE A 184 -2.10 5.50 -20.58
C ILE A 184 -3.19 5.37 -21.65
N SER A 185 -3.01 4.44 -22.59
CA SER A 185 -4.02 4.19 -23.61
C SER A 185 -5.26 3.53 -23.01
N ARG A 186 -6.44 3.78 -23.62
CA ARG A 186 -7.69 3.10 -23.22
C ARG A 186 -7.61 1.58 -23.35
N LEU A 187 -6.82 1.07 -24.30
CA LEU A 187 -6.59 -0.37 -24.44
C LEU A 187 -5.77 -0.92 -23.27
N THR A 188 -4.72 -0.20 -22.85
CA THR A 188 -3.93 -0.51 -21.67
C THR A 188 -4.80 -0.52 -20.41
N ALA A 189 -5.71 0.46 -20.28
CA ALA A 189 -6.67 0.50 -19.17
C ALA A 189 -7.58 -0.74 -19.12
N VAL A 190 -8.08 -1.22 -20.27
CA VAL A 190 -8.86 -2.47 -20.37
C VAL A 190 -8.00 -3.68 -20.01
N GLN A 191 -6.74 -3.73 -20.44
CA GLN A 191 -5.84 -4.83 -20.09
C GLN A 191 -5.56 -4.88 -18.59
N MET A 192 -5.32 -3.72 -17.96
CA MET A 192 -5.15 -3.61 -16.51
C MET A 192 -6.36 -4.14 -15.73
N LEU A 193 -7.59 -3.96 -16.24
CA LEU A 193 -8.79 -4.51 -15.63
C LEU A 193 -8.72 -6.04 -15.53
N GLY A 194 -8.49 -6.71 -16.66
CA GLY A 194 -8.42 -8.17 -16.71
C GLY A 194 -7.29 -8.70 -15.83
N SER A 195 -6.11 -8.07 -15.92
CA SER A 195 -4.94 -8.48 -15.14
C SER A 195 -5.12 -8.28 -13.62
N LEU A 196 -5.98 -7.38 -13.15
CA LEU A 196 -6.24 -7.25 -11.71
C LEU A 196 -7.01 -8.46 -11.17
N GLU A 197 -8.02 -8.94 -11.89
CA GLU A 197 -8.80 -10.13 -11.52
C GLU A 197 -7.94 -11.40 -11.57
N ASP A 198 -7.06 -11.49 -12.56
CA ASP A 198 -6.14 -12.63 -12.73
C ASP A 198 -4.95 -12.61 -11.76
N GLY A 199 -4.70 -11.47 -11.11
CA GLY A 199 -3.58 -11.24 -10.19
C GLY A 199 -2.25 -10.92 -10.87
N GLU A 200 -2.29 -10.48 -12.12
CA GLU A 200 -1.13 -10.18 -12.98
C GLU A 200 -0.87 -8.67 -13.14
N LEU A 201 -1.69 -7.80 -12.52
CA LEU A 201 -1.52 -6.33 -12.59
C LEU A 201 -0.09 -5.90 -12.28
N PHE A 202 0.52 -6.49 -11.25
CA PHE A 202 1.90 -6.19 -10.84
C PHE A 202 2.91 -6.34 -11.98
N ASP A 203 2.70 -7.26 -12.91
CA ASP A 203 3.65 -7.59 -13.98
C ASP A 203 3.48 -6.74 -15.24
N LEU A 204 2.41 -5.94 -15.34
CA LEU A 204 2.18 -5.08 -16.51
C LEU A 204 3.24 -3.96 -16.63
N PRO A 205 3.74 -3.65 -17.84
CA PRO A 205 4.84 -2.70 -18.04
C PRO A 205 4.51 -1.27 -17.57
N ASP A 206 3.25 -0.85 -17.70
CA ASP A 206 2.77 0.48 -17.31
C ASP A 206 2.59 0.66 -15.79
N VAL A 207 2.76 -0.41 -15.01
CA VAL A 207 2.70 -0.40 -13.54
C VAL A 207 4.12 -0.25 -13.00
N HIS A 208 4.43 0.89 -12.40
CA HIS A 208 5.73 1.12 -11.77
C HIS A 208 5.64 0.67 -10.31
N ALA A 209 6.36 -0.40 -9.94
CA ALA A 209 6.32 -0.95 -8.59
C ALA A 209 7.65 -0.72 -7.85
N LEU A 210 7.56 -0.27 -6.60
CA LEU A 210 8.71 0.02 -5.74
C LEU A 210 8.49 -0.57 -4.35
N LYS A 211 9.58 -0.92 -3.66
CA LYS A 211 9.62 -1.03 -2.20
C LYS A 211 10.36 0.16 -1.62
N ILE A 212 9.73 0.82 -0.67
CA ILE A 212 10.21 2.07 -0.06
C ILE A 212 10.16 1.97 1.47
N SER A 213 10.94 2.79 2.17
CA SER A 213 10.85 2.91 3.64
C SER A 213 10.17 4.19 4.11
N ALA A 214 10.01 5.18 3.22
CA ALA A 214 9.26 6.40 3.47
C ALA A 214 8.92 7.13 2.16
N PHE A 215 7.90 7.98 2.19
CA PHE A 215 7.57 8.87 1.08
C PHE A 215 6.89 10.16 1.52
N ARG A 216 6.86 11.15 0.63
CA ARG A 216 6.07 12.37 0.75
C ARG A 216 5.40 12.69 -0.58
N ILE A 217 4.11 13.01 -0.53
CA ILE A 217 3.38 13.54 -1.68
C ILE A 217 3.03 14.99 -1.40
N THR A 218 3.31 15.86 -2.37
CA THR A 218 2.96 17.28 -2.37
C THR A 218 2.02 17.54 -3.54
N PRO A 219 0.70 17.60 -3.30
CA PRO A 219 -0.26 17.92 -4.36
C PRO A 219 -0.05 19.35 -4.88
N ARG A 220 -0.12 19.56 -6.19
CA ARG A 220 0.08 20.91 -6.79
C ARG A 220 -1.22 21.72 -6.93
N ASN A 221 -2.38 21.07 -6.91
CA ASN A 221 -3.70 21.70 -7.05
C ASN A 221 -4.55 21.49 -5.79
N PRO A 222 -4.50 22.39 -4.80
CA PRO A 222 -5.09 22.16 -3.47
C PRO A 222 -6.63 22.15 -3.42
N GLU A 223 -7.33 22.52 -4.49
CA GLU A 223 -8.80 22.67 -4.47
C GLU A 223 -9.59 21.48 -5.02
N ASP A 224 -8.94 20.42 -5.54
CA ASP A 224 -9.66 19.31 -6.16
C ASP A 224 -8.91 17.97 -6.03
N GLY A 225 -9.43 17.08 -5.18
CA GLY A 225 -8.97 15.70 -5.08
C GLY A 225 -9.15 15.08 -3.70
N TYR A 226 -8.94 13.76 -3.63
CA TYR A 226 -8.97 13.00 -2.39
C TYR A 226 -7.60 12.42 -2.04
N ILE A 227 -7.31 12.36 -0.74
CA ILE A 227 -6.25 11.53 -0.17
C ILE A 227 -6.93 10.56 0.80
N SER A 228 -6.69 9.27 0.60
CA SER A 228 -7.26 8.19 1.42
C SER A 228 -6.15 7.50 2.20
N ILE A 229 -6.28 7.46 3.52
CA ILE A 229 -5.40 6.74 4.44
C ILE A 229 -6.25 5.67 5.12
N ASP A 230 -5.95 4.40 4.86
CA ASP A 230 -6.75 3.24 5.30
C ASP A 230 -8.26 3.33 4.95
N GLY A 231 -8.60 4.05 3.88
CA GLY A 231 -9.98 4.29 3.45
C GLY A 231 -10.63 5.56 4.04
N GLU A 232 -9.93 6.27 4.92
CA GLU A 232 -10.40 7.52 5.54
C GLU A 232 -9.83 8.74 4.82
N GLN A 233 -10.67 9.77 4.64
CA GLN A 233 -10.24 11.01 4.01
C GLN A 233 -9.36 11.85 4.94
N ILE A 234 -8.22 12.30 4.42
CA ILE A 234 -7.43 13.39 5.01
C ILE A 234 -7.47 14.63 4.11
N PRO A 235 -7.13 15.83 4.62
CA PRO A 235 -7.06 17.03 3.79
C PRO A 235 -6.08 16.87 2.62
N TYR A 236 -6.40 17.53 1.51
CA TYR A 236 -5.63 17.45 0.26
C TYR A 236 -4.42 18.39 0.29
N GLU A 237 -3.49 18.12 1.21
CA GLU A 237 -2.26 18.89 1.39
C GLU A 237 -1.06 17.94 1.56
N PRO A 238 0.18 18.45 1.64
CA PRO A 238 1.35 17.58 1.74
C PRO A 238 1.30 16.63 2.95
N PHE A 239 1.55 15.36 2.69
CA PHE A 239 1.63 14.34 3.72
C PHE A 239 2.86 13.46 3.52
N GLN A 240 3.39 12.93 4.62
CA GLN A 240 4.56 12.05 4.62
C GLN A 240 4.27 10.78 5.40
N ALA A 241 4.73 9.67 4.86
CA ALA A 241 4.63 8.34 5.43
C ALA A 241 6.02 7.81 5.78
N GLU A 242 6.17 7.19 6.95
CA GLU A 242 7.38 6.51 7.41
C GLU A 242 7.04 5.14 7.98
N VAL A 243 7.77 4.10 7.54
CA VAL A 243 7.55 2.72 7.98
C VAL A 243 8.28 2.45 9.30
N HIS A 244 7.56 1.83 10.24
CA HIS A 244 8.13 1.27 11.46
C HIS A 244 8.04 -0.25 11.41
N LYS A 245 9.20 -0.88 11.30
CA LYS A 245 9.32 -2.33 11.19
C LYS A 245 8.79 -3.02 12.45
N GLY A 246 7.87 -3.97 12.29
CA GLY A 246 7.38 -4.85 13.36
C GLY A 246 6.70 -4.15 14.53
N LEU A 247 6.24 -2.90 14.36
CA LEU A 247 5.64 -2.11 15.44
C LEU A 247 4.29 -2.67 15.89
N GLY A 248 3.52 -3.25 14.95
CA GLY A 248 2.24 -3.90 15.23
C GLY A 248 2.40 -5.40 15.48
N THR A 249 1.35 -6.02 16.03
CA THR A 249 1.25 -7.48 16.12
C THR A 249 -0.17 -7.92 15.80
N VAL A 250 -0.30 -8.89 14.90
CA VAL A 250 -1.56 -9.53 14.55
C VAL A 250 -1.46 -11.04 14.74
N ILE A 251 -2.59 -11.73 14.62
CA ILE A 251 -2.65 -13.19 14.54
C ILE A 251 -2.85 -13.55 13.08
N SER A 252 -1.96 -14.38 12.52
CA SER A 252 -2.06 -14.88 11.14
C SER A 252 -1.83 -16.38 11.06
N ARG A 253 -2.19 -16.99 9.94
CA ARG A 253 -2.01 -18.43 9.73
C ARG A 253 -0.53 -18.82 9.59
N SER A 254 0.25 -18.08 8.81
CA SER A 254 1.67 -18.44 8.55
C SER A 254 2.66 -17.89 9.59
N GLY A 255 2.37 -16.78 10.27
CA GLY A 255 3.29 -16.17 11.24
C GLY A 255 4.33 -15.20 10.64
N PHE A 256 4.57 -15.25 9.32
CA PHE A 256 5.65 -14.48 8.68
C PHE A 256 5.36 -13.99 7.26
N LYS A 257 4.24 -14.40 6.64
CA LYS A 257 3.84 -14.01 5.28
C LYS A 257 2.33 -13.83 5.17
N TYR A 258 1.87 -13.16 4.11
CA TYR A 258 0.45 -13.06 3.77
C TYR A 258 -0.03 -14.31 3.00
N GLU A 259 -1.31 -14.63 3.17
CA GLU A 259 -1.99 -15.76 2.56
C GLU A 259 -2.53 -15.38 1.18
N THR A 260 -1.69 -15.48 0.13
CA THR A 260 -2.01 -14.96 -1.20
C THR A 260 -2.67 -15.94 -2.17
N GLY A 261 -2.99 -17.16 -1.73
CA GLY A 261 -3.96 -18.02 -2.43
C GLY A 261 -3.61 -18.44 -3.87
N LYS A 262 -2.33 -18.42 -4.27
CA LYS A 262 -1.74 -19.29 -5.29
C LYS A 262 -0.30 -19.55 -4.81
N GLY A 263 0.07 -20.82 -4.75
CA GLY A 263 1.47 -21.18 -4.53
C GLY A 263 2.32 -20.55 -5.63
N SER A 264 3.51 -20.11 -5.23
CA SER A 264 4.72 -20.10 -6.07
C SER A 264 4.71 -21.14 -7.17
#